data_AF-A0A7S2LVT4-F1
#
_entry.id   AF-A0A7S2LVT4-F1
#
_cell.length_a   1.000
_cell.length_b   1.000
_cell.length_c   1.000
_cell.angle_alpha   90.00
_cell.angle_beta   90.00
_cell.angle_gamma   90.00
#
_symmetry.space_group_name_H-M   'P 1'
#
loop_
_entity.id
_entity.type
_entity.pdbx_description
1 polymer ?
#
loop_
_entity_poly.entity_id
_entity_poly.type
_entity_poly.pdbx_seq_one_letter_code
_entity_poly.pdbx_strand_id
1 'polypeptide(L)'
;TLALLSAGMVMSSTIYALAGLMRFRISLVVARVLSGLFSGIVLPTQYIGLTVGMQRRSEVIMYYSAAKTLGYALGPALAAGLEYFIKSVRINNLVVDSDTMPGWCMAFVYLSFLVLSVVIFEDPPAAEDAQQAAQITLTGGDRLPILATCAAFWHLCIASAVLTTVEVFSVNMGQQQWGWSIARSALLLAALMLVSGTANIAMGFVTRRLNDRTGLLGSSLLGCAACALLFKYGS
;
A
#
# COMPACT_ATOMS: atom_id res chain seq x y z
N THR A 1 11.26 17.22 -4.87
CA THR A 1 11.10 16.30 -3.70
C THR A 1 10.69 14.89 -4.08
N LEU A 2 9.85 14.71 -5.12
CA LEU A 2 9.44 13.39 -5.64
C LEU A 2 10.62 12.48 -6.01
N ALA A 3 11.64 13.02 -6.67
CA ALA A 3 12.85 12.27 -7.05
C ALA A 3 13.58 11.67 -5.83
N LEU A 4 13.71 12.42 -4.73
CA LEU A 4 14.35 11.95 -3.49
C LEU A 4 13.59 10.77 -2.87
N LEU A 5 12.25 10.84 -2.84
CA LEU A 5 11.43 9.75 -2.29
C LEU A 5 11.50 8.51 -3.18
N SER A 6 11.46 8.68 -4.50
CA SER A 6 11.61 7.57 -5.44
C SER A 6 13.00 6.92 -5.33
N ALA A 7 14.07 7.69 -5.12
CA ALA A 7 15.41 7.17 -4.90
C ALA A 7 15.49 6.36 -3.59
N GLY A 8 14.84 6.83 -2.52
CA GLY A 8 14.70 6.10 -1.26
C GLY A 8 13.96 4.76 -1.43
N MET A 9 12.90 4.73 -2.26
CA MET A 9 12.16 3.51 -2.60
C MET A 9 12.97 2.50 -3.41
N VAL A 10 13.75 2.99 -4.38
CA VAL A 10 14.69 2.16 -5.14
C VAL A 10 15.71 1.54 -4.19
N MET A 11 16.35 2.37 -3.35
CA MET A 11 17.35 1.93 -2.38
C MET A 11 16.79 0.86 -1.44
N SER A 12 15.60 1.09 -0.88
CA SER A 12 14.94 0.13 -0.01
C SER A 12 14.64 -1.20 -0.70
N SER A 13 14.14 -1.15 -1.94
CA SER A 13 13.81 -2.35 -2.74
C SER A 13 15.06 -3.13 -3.12
N THR A 14 16.17 -2.44 -3.43
CA THR A 14 17.47 -3.06 -3.67
C THR A 14 18.01 -3.72 -2.41
N ILE A 15 17.97 -3.05 -1.25
CA ILE A 15 18.36 -3.66 0.04
C ILE A 15 17.50 -4.88 0.35
N TYR A 16 16.20 -4.82 0.06
CA TYR A 16 15.29 -5.96 0.21
C TYR A 16 15.67 -7.14 -0.70
N ALA A 17 16.02 -6.89 -1.97
CA ALA A 17 16.46 -7.93 -2.89
C ALA A 17 17.79 -8.57 -2.46
N LEU A 18 18.73 -7.76 -1.96
CA LEU A 18 20.01 -8.25 -1.44
C LEU A 18 19.93 -8.89 -0.05
N ALA A 19 18.83 -8.70 0.68
CA ALA A 19 18.65 -9.27 2.02
C ALA A 19 18.73 -10.80 2.02
N GLY A 20 18.23 -11.45 0.97
CA GLY A 20 18.33 -12.90 0.79
C GLY A 20 19.79 -13.38 0.66
N LEU A 21 20.65 -12.57 0.03
CA LEU A 21 22.07 -12.89 -0.18
C LEU A 21 22.92 -12.62 1.07
N MET A 22 22.59 -11.56 1.82
CA MET A 22 23.35 -11.15 3.01
C MET A 22 23.16 -12.07 4.23
N ARG A 23 22.25 -13.07 4.18
CA ARG A 23 21.92 -14.01 5.28
C ARG A 23 21.60 -13.35 6.64
N PHE A 24 21.47 -12.03 6.69
CA PHE A 24 21.35 -11.25 7.91
C PHE A 24 19.92 -10.72 8.07
N ARG A 25 19.19 -11.21 9.07
CA ARG A 25 17.76 -10.90 9.26
C ARG A 25 17.46 -9.42 9.46
N ILE A 26 18.44 -8.64 9.94
CA ILE A 26 18.29 -7.19 10.16
C ILE A 26 18.15 -6.43 8.83
N SER A 27 18.70 -6.94 7.73
CA SER A 27 18.59 -6.29 6.41
C SER A 27 17.13 -6.16 5.94
N LEU A 28 16.28 -7.14 6.20
CA LEU A 28 14.83 -7.09 5.92
C LEU A 28 14.13 -6.01 6.75
N VAL A 29 14.50 -5.89 8.03
CA VAL A 29 13.92 -4.89 8.94
C VAL A 29 14.30 -3.48 8.48
N VAL A 30 15.58 -3.27 8.14
CA VAL A 30 16.08 -1.99 7.64
C VAL A 30 15.36 -1.59 6.35
N ALA A 31 15.19 -2.51 5.40
CA ALA A 31 14.40 -2.26 4.19
C ALA A 31 12.94 -1.88 4.52
N ARG A 32 12.28 -2.58 5.45
CA ARG A 32 10.90 -2.25 5.83
C ARG A 32 10.77 -0.87 6.48
N VAL A 33 11.73 -0.47 7.33
CA VAL A 33 11.76 0.86 7.95
C VAL A 33 11.98 1.94 6.90
N LEU A 34 12.93 1.74 5.96
CA LEU A 34 13.19 2.66 4.86
C LEU A 34 11.95 2.81 3.96
N SER A 35 11.33 1.72 3.54
CA SER A 35 10.08 1.75 2.76
C SER A 35 8.97 2.49 3.50
N GLY A 36 8.85 2.33 4.82
CA GLY A 36 7.87 3.05 5.63
C GLY A 36 8.13 4.57 5.63
N LEU A 37 9.38 4.97 5.85
CA LEU A 37 9.77 6.38 5.91
C LEU A 37 9.51 7.11 4.59
N PHE A 38 9.83 6.47 3.47
CA PHE A 38 9.63 7.08 2.14
C PHE A 38 8.19 6.95 1.61
N SER A 39 7.38 5.99 2.07
CA SER A 39 5.98 5.82 1.60
C SER A 39 4.98 6.70 2.35
N GLY A 40 5.31 7.14 3.56
CA GLY A 40 4.41 7.91 4.41
C GLY A 40 4.06 9.31 3.89
N ILE A 41 4.77 9.81 2.89
CA ILE A 41 4.55 11.16 2.36
C ILE A 41 3.60 11.07 1.15
N VAL A 42 2.37 11.57 1.32
CA VAL A 42 1.30 11.50 0.31
C VAL A 42 1.46 12.58 -0.78
N LEU A 43 2.65 12.66 -1.38
CA LEU A 43 2.96 13.66 -2.41
C LEU A 43 2.06 13.59 -3.64
N PRO A 44 1.67 12.42 -4.18
CA PRO A 44 0.86 12.38 -5.40
C PRO A 44 -0.52 13.01 -5.22
N THR A 45 -1.16 12.81 -4.06
CA THR A 45 -2.48 13.42 -3.80
C THR A 45 -2.37 14.91 -3.48
N GLN A 46 -1.26 15.34 -2.86
CA GLN A 46 -0.97 16.77 -2.66
C GLN A 46 -0.70 17.47 -4.00
N TYR A 47 0.07 16.84 -4.88
CA TYR A 47 0.37 17.35 -6.22
C TYR A 47 -0.90 17.51 -7.05
N ILE A 48 -1.78 16.50 -7.06
CA ILE A 48 -3.11 16.59 -7.68
C ILE A 48 -3.89 17.75 -7.03
N GLY A 49 -3.90 17.85 -5.70
CA GLY A 49 -4.59 18.93 -4.99
C GLY A 49 -4.16 20.34 -5.42
N LEU A 50 -2.86 20.56 -5.68
CA LEU A 50 -2.34 21.86 -6.11
C LEU A 50 -2.58 22.15 -7.59
N THR A 51 -2.56 21.13 -8.45
CA THR A 51 -2.60 21.29 -9.92
C THR A 51 -4.00 21.31 -10.52
N VAL A 52 -4.99 20.64 -9.90
CA VAL A 52 -6.36 20.60 -10.43
C VAL A 52 -7.33 21.47 -9.61
N GLY A 53 -8.24 22.18 -10.28
CA GLY A 53 -9.26 23.03 -9.65
C GLY A 53 -10.29 22.22 -8.85
N MET A 54 -10.87 22.82 -7.81
CA MET A 54 -11.75 22.19 -6.80
C MET A 54 -12.84 21.25 -7.37
N GLN A 55 -13.42 21.58 -8.53
CA GLN A 55 -14.48 20.78 -9.16
C GLN A 55 -13.98 19.44 -9.75
N ARG A 56 -12.73 19.34 -10.22
CA ARG A 56 -12.17 18.12 -10.82
C ARG A 56 -11.31 17.30 -9.86
N ARG A 57 -10.93 17.86 -8.69
CA ARG A 57 -10.11 17.17 -7.66
C ARG A 57 -10.68 15.80 -7.28
N SER A 58 -11.97 15.76 -6.96
CA SER A 58 -12.64 14.54 -6.50
C SER A 58 -12.64 13.43 -7.56
N GLU A 59 -12.77 13.79 -8.84
CA GLU A 59 -12.75 12.84 -9.95
C GLU A 59 -11.34 12.28 -10.18
N VAL A 60 -10.32 13.14 -10.19
CA VAL A 60 -8.92 12.74 -10.38
C VAL A 60 -8.43 11.89 -9.20
N ILE A 61 -8.80 12.22 -7.96
CA ILE A 61 -8.49 11.42 -6.77
C ILE A 61 -9.17 10.04 -6.84
N MET A 62 -10.39 9.95 -7.37
CA MET A 62 -11.08 8.67 -7.57
C MET A 62 -10.32 7.79 -8.56
N TYR A 63 -9.92 8.32 -9.73
CA TYR A 63 -9.10 7.56 -10.69
C TYR A 63 -7.76 7.15 -10.11
N TYR A 64 -7.09 8.05 -9.37
CA TYR A 64 -5.83 7.74 -8.68
C TYR A 64 -6.01 6.62 -7.65
N SER A 65 -7.08 6.65 -6.85
CA SER A 65 -7.39 5.60 -5.89
C SER A 65 -7.68 4.27 -6.58
N ALA A 66 -8.41 4.26 -7.69
CA ALA A 66 -8.67 3.06 -8.46
C ALA A 66 -7.37 2.47 -9.04
N ALA A 67 -6.49 3.31 -9.58
CA ALA A 67 -5.17 2.90 -10.05
C ALA A 67 -4.30 2.33 -8.92
N LYS A 68 -4.32 2.95 -7.73
CA LYS A 68 -3.62 2.43 -6.54
C LYS A 68 -4.15 1.05 -6.13
N THR A 69 -5.48 0.89 -6.10
CA THR A 69 -6.13 -0.39 -5.80
C THR A 69 -5.74 -1.48 -6.79
N LEU A 70 -5.71 -1.15 -8.09
CA LEU A 70 -5.25 -2.07 -9.14
C LEU A 70 -3.77 -2.44 -8.92
N GLY A 71 -2.91 -1.47 -8.63
CA GLY A 71 -1.50 -1.73 -8.32
C GLY A 71 -1.32 -2.68 -7.13
N TYR A 72 -2.14 -2.51 -6.08
CA TYR A 72 -2.11 -3.36 -4.89
C TYR A 72 -2.53 -4.81 -5.18
N ALA A 73 -3.50 -5.02 -6.09
CA ALA A 73 -3.89 -6.35 -6.56
C ALA A 73 -2.90 -6.95 -7.57
N LEU A 74 -2.31 -6.11 -8.43
CA LEU A 74 -1.32 -6.54 -9.42
C LEU A 74 0.00 -6.98 -8.79
N GLY A 75 0.38 -6.44 -7.62
CA GLY A 75 1.61 -6.82 -6.92
C GLY A 75 1.73 -8.33 -6.68
N PRO A 76 0.80 -8.96 -5.93
CA PRO A 76 0.81 -10.41 -5.73
C PRO A 76 0.62 -11.22 -7.03
N ALA A 77 -0.15 -10.72 -7.99
CA ALA A 77 -0.34 -11.39 -9.28
C ALA A 77 0.96 -11.45 -10.10
N LEU A 78 1.71 -10.34 -10.13
CA LEU A 78 3.02 -10.26 -10.75
C LEU A 78 4.02 -11.17 -10.05
N ALA A 79 4.01 -11.23 -8.71
CA ALA A 79 4.86 -12.14 -7.95
C ALA A 79 4.59 -13.61 -8.31
N ALA A 80 3.31 -14.01 -8.44
CA ALA A 80 2.93 -15.35 -8.87
C ALA A 80 3.40 -15.67 -10.29
N GLY A 81 3.25 -14.73 -11.23
CA GLY A 81 3.71 -14.89 -12.60
C GLY A 81 5.23 -15.04 -12.70
N LEU A 82 5.96 -14.27 -11.89
CA LEU A 82 7.42 -14.30 -11.84
C LEU A 82 7.94 -15.64 -11.29
N GLU A 83 7.28 -16.18 -10.27
CA GLU A 83 7.59 -17.52 -9.73
C GLU A 83 7.36 -18.61 -10.78
N TYR A 84 6.24 -18.56 -11.52
CA TYR A 84 5.97 -19.51 -12.61
C TYR A 84 7.05 -19.43 -13.71
N PHE A 85 7.47 -18.21 -14.07
CA PHE A 85 8.51 -17.98 -15.06
C PHE A 85 9.86 -18.57 -14.62
N ILE A 86 10.31 -18.31 -13.38
CA ILE A 86 11.57 -18.86 -12.85
C ILE A 86 11.55 -20.39 -12.83
N LYS A 87 10.44 -20.98 -12.37
CA LYS A 87 10.26 -22.44 -12.34
C LYS A 87 10.33 -23.05 -13.74
N SER A 88 9.84 -22.34 -14.76
CA SER A 88 9.92 -22.77 -16.16
C SER A 88 11.32 -22.65 -16.76
N VAL A 89 12.11 -21.64 -16.36
CA VAL A 89 13.45 -21.39 -16.93
C VAL A 89 14.57 -22.11 -16.16
N ARG A 90 14.28 -22.70 -14.98
CA ARG A 90 15.23 -23.52 -14.18
C ARG A 90 16.53 -22.76 -13.82
N ILE A 91 16.46 -21.44 -13.69
CA ILE A 91 17.60 -20.62 -13.28
C ILE A 91 17.76 -20.77 -11.76
N ASN A 92 18.64 -21.67 -11.33
CA ASN A 92 19.07 -21.79 -9.93
C ASN A 92 20.42 -21.08 -9.77
N ASN A 93 20.42 -19.74 -9.83
CA ASN A 93 21.63 -18.95 -9.59
C ASN A 93 21.50 -18.17 -8.28
N LEU A 94 22.55 -18.10 -7.46
CA LEU A 94 22.49 -17.57 -6.08
C LEU A 94 21.99 -16.11 -5.98
N VAL A 95 22.09 -15.35 -7.07
CA VAL A 95 21.69 -13.93 -7.15
C VAL A 95 20.22 -13.77 -7.58
N VAL A 96 19.70 -14.75 -8.31
CA VAL A 96 18.40 -14.72 -8.99
C VAL A 96 17.65 -15.99 -8.62
N ASP A 97 17.06 -15.96 -7.42
CA ASP A 97 16.30 -17.06 -6.84
C ASP A 97 14.83 -16.66 -6.68
N SER A 98 13.95 -17.63 -6.41
CA SER A 98 12.51 -17.42 -6.23
C SER A 98 12.20 -16.36 -5.17
N ASP A 99 13.05 -16.26 -4.14
CA ASP A 99 12.86 -15.32 -3.03
C ASP A 99 13.42 -13.90 -3.32
N THR A 100 14.42 -13.76 -4.20
CA THR A 100 15.05 -12.45 -4.49
C THR A 100 14.45 -11.76 -5.71
N MET A 101 13.86 -12.51 -6.63
CA MET A 101 13.33 -11.97 -7.88
C MET A 101 12.22 -10.92 -7.71
N PRO A 102 11.23 -11.08 -6.78
CA PRO A 102 10.22 -10.05 -6.57
C PRO A 102 10.84 -8.71 -6.15
N GLY A 103 11.92 -8.75 -5.35
CA GLY A 103 12.67 -7.55 -4.94
C GLY A 103 13.36 -6.86 -6.12
N TRP A 104 14.01 -7.61 -7.00
CA TRP A 104 14.63 -7.07 -8.21
C TRP A 104 13.61 -6.45 -9.17
N CYS A 105 12.48 -7.15 -9.40
CA CYS A 105 11.40 -6.63 -10.24
C CYS A 105 10.86 -5.31 -9.69
N MET A 106 10.58 -5.24 -8.38
CA MET A 106 10.17 -3.99 -7.73
C MET A 106 11.21 -2.89 -7.83
N ALA A 107 12.50 -3.20 -7.68
CA ALA A 107 13.57 -2.23 -7.85
C ALA A 107 13.59 -1.65 -9.27
N PHE A 108 13.42 -2.48 -10.31
CA PHE A 108 13.30 -2.01 -11.70
C PHE A 108 12.07 -1.13 -11.94
N VAL A 109 10.92 -1.49 -11.35
CA VAL A 109 9.70 -0.68 -11.45
C VAL A 109 9.90 0.68 -10.80
N TYR A 110 10.46 0.75 -9.59
CA TYR A 110 10.74 2.02 -8.92
C TYR A 110 11.82 2.83 -9.63
N LEU A 111 12.83 2.18 -10.23
CA LEU A 111 13.85 2.86 -11.02
C LEU A 111 13.24 3.47 -12.27
N SER A 112 12.40 2.72 -12.98
CA SER A 112 11.66 3.23 -14.15
C SER A 112 10.76 4.39 -13.75
N PHE A 113 10.07 4.29 -12.61
CA PHE A 113 9.26 5.37 -12.06
C PHE A 113 10.10 6.60 -11.71
N LEU A 114 11.30 6.43 -11.15
CA LEU A 114 12.23 7.52 -10.87
C LEU A 114 12.64 8.23 -12.17
N VAL A 115 13.05 7.48 -13.20
CA VAL A 115 13.44 8.05 -14.50
C VAL A 115 12.27 8.81 -15.13
N LEU A 116 11.08 8.20 -15.16
CA LEU A 116 9.88 8.87 -15.66
C LEU A 116 9.53 10.11 -14.85
N SER A 117 9.68 10.06 -13.52
CA SER A 117 9.44 11.21 -12.65
C SER A 117 10.40 12.36 -12.97
N VAL A 118 11.68 12.07 -13.18
CA VAL A 118 12.68 13.11 -13.51
C VAL A 118 12.46 13.69 -14.91
N VAL A 119 12.00 12.90 -15.88
CA VAL A 119 11.83 13.35 -17.27
C VAL A 119 10.48 14.04 -17.50
N ILE A 120 9.40 13.57 -16.85
CA ILE A 120 8.02 13.99 -17.15
C ILE A 120 7.48 14.98 -16.11
N PHE A 121 7.86 14.84 -14.84
CA PHE A 121 7.33 15.72 -13.80
C PHE A 121 8.23 16.95 -13.65
N GLU A 122 7.70 18.09 -14.07
CA GLU A 122 8.23 19.39 -13.71
C GLU A 122 7.76 19.74 -12.30
N ASP A 123 8.68 20.21 -11.44
CA ASP A 123 8.32 20.61 -10.08
C ASP A 123 7.26 21.73 -10.17
N PRO A 124 6.12 21.60 -9.48
CA PRO A 124 5.05 22.59 -9.59
C PRO A 124 5.56 23.92 -9.02
N PRO A 125 5.27 25.07 -9.67
CA PRO A 125 5.69 26.38 -9.19
C PRO A 125 4.91 26.72 -7.91
N ALA A 126 5.42 26.32 -6.74
CA ALA A 126 4.68 26.44 -5.47
C ALA A 126 5.58 26.75 -4.27
N ALA A 127 6.75 27.37 -4.48
CA ALA A 127 7.57 27.84 -3.36
C ALA A 127 6.83 28.91 -2.53
N GLU A 128 5.91 29.68 -3.12
CA GLU A 128 5.18 30.76 -2.44
C GLU A 128 3.82 30.30 -1.88
N ASP A 129 3.08 29.44 -2.58
CA ASP A 129 1.76 28.96 -2.14
C ASP A 129 1.83 27.90 -1.02
N ALA A 130 2.91 27.13 -0.95
CA ALA A 130 3.12 26.14 0.12
C ALA A 130 3.37 26.79 1.49
N GLN A 131 4.00 27.98 1.52
CA GLN A 131 4.17 28.76 2.74
C GLN A 131 2.83 29.34 3.22
N GLN A 132 1.95 29.77 2.31
CA GLN A 132 0.62 30.27 2.66
C GLN A 132 -0.30 29.14 3.17
N ALA A 133 -0.29 27.95 2.56
CA ALA A 133 -1.08 26.80 3.05
C ALA A 133 -0.59 26.28 4.42
N ALA A 134 0.73 26.31 4.67
CA ALA A 134 1.32 25.98 5.97
C ALA A 134 0.98 27.05 7.04
N GLN A 135 0.94 28.34 6.66
CA GLN A 135 0.54 29.43 7.56
C GLN A 135 -0.94 29.39 7.93
N ILE A 136 -1.85 29.07 7.00
CA ILE A 136 -3.29 28.94 7.28
C ILE A 136 -3.56 27.84 8.33
N THR A 137 -2.74 26.79 8.36
CA THR A 137 -2.85 25.70 9.33
C THR A 137 -2.39 26.09 10.74
N LEU A 138 -1.46 27.06 10.87
CA LEU A 138 -0.93 27.48 12.16
C LEU A 138 -1.73 28.63 12.82
N THR A 139 -2.61 29.29 12.07
CA THR A 139 -3.43 30.42 12.56
C THR A 139 -4.79 30.02 13.11
N GLY A 140 -5.24 28.78 12.90
CA GLY A 140 -6.49 28.25 13.44
C GLY A 140 -6.32 27.69 14.84
N GLY A 141 -6.47 28.53 15.87
CA GLY A 141 -6.50 28.14 17.28
C GLY A 141 -7.76 27.36 17.68
N ASP A 142 -8.19 26.40 16.86
CA ASP A 142 -9.29 25.51 17.20
C ASP A 142 -8.78 24.48 18.21
N ARG A 143 -9.39 24.44 19.39
CA ARG A 143 -9.15 23.40 20.39
C ARG A 143 -9.58 22.06 19.80
N LEU A 144 -8.68 21.39 19.11
CA LEU A 144 -8.90 20.05 18.59
C LEU A 144 -9.30 19.15 19.77
N PRO A 145 -10.45 18.46 19.71
CA PRO A 145 -10.85 17.53 20.76
C PRO A 145 -9.85 16.38 20.78
N ILE A 146 -8.85 16.47 21.67
CA ILE A 146 -7.73 15.53 21.80
C ILE A 146 -8.24 14.09 21.87
N LEU A 147 -9.35 13.85 22.58
CA LEU A 147 -9.98 12.55 22.70
C LEU A 147 -10.47 12.00 21.35
N ALA A 148 -11.08 12.83 20.51
CA ALA A 148 -11.60 12.40 19.21
C ALA A 148 -10.46 12.15 18.20
N THR A 149 -9.41 12.98 18.22
CA THR A 149 -8.21 12.74 17.40
C THR A 149 -7.46 11.48 17.84
N CYS A 150 -7.35 11.23 19.15
CA CYS A 150 -6.76 9.99 19.66
C CYS A 150 -7.60 8.77 19.29
N ALA A 151 -8.93 8.85 19.38
CA ALA A 151 -9.83 7.76 18.99
C ALA A 151 -9.75 7.47 17.47
N ALA A 152 -9.71 8.52 16.63
CA ALA A 152 -9.55 8.37 15.19
C ALA A 152 -8.20 7.75 14.82
N PHE A 153 -7.11 8.21 15.46
CA PHE A 153 -5.78 7.63 15.30
C PHE A 153 -5.76 6.15 15.70
N TRP A 154 -6.35 5.82 16.85
CA TRP A 154 -6.45 4.44 17.32
C TRP A 154 -7.22 3.54 16.35
N HIS A 155 -8.35 4.01 15.82
CA HIS A 155 -9.10 3.30 14.79
C HIS A 155 -8.30 3.08 13.51
N LEU A 156 -7.52 4.08 13.07
CA LEU A 156 -6.67 3.96 11.87
C LEU A 156 -5.56 2.91 12.07
N CYS A 157 -4.94 2.88 13.26
CA CYS A 157 -3.95 1.88 13.62
C CYS A 157 -4.53 0.47 13.63
N ILE A 158 -5.69 0.28 14.27
CA ILE A 158 -6.37 -1.03 14.31
C ILE A 158 -6.75 -1.49 12.89
N ALA A 159 -7.35 -0.62 12.09
CA ALA A 159 -7.75 -0.97 10.72
C ALA A 159 -6.56 -1.42 9.88
N SER A 160 -5.42 -0.72 10.00
CA SER A 160 -4.18 -1.08 9.30
C SER A 160 -3.60 -2.41 9.79
N ALA A 161 -3.61 -2.64 11.11
CA ALA A 161 -3.15 -3.90 11.69
C ALA A 161 -4.03 -5.09 11.26
N VAL A 162 -5.35 -4.92 11.24
CA VAL A 162 -6.28 -5.96 10.76
C VAL A 162 -6.04 -6.29 9.30
N LEU A 163 -5.92 -5.27 8.43
CA LEU A 163 -5.68 -5.49 7.00
C LEU A 163 -4.39 -6.29 6.75
N THR A 164 -3.29 -5.87 7.36
CA THR A 164 -1.99 -6.56 7.23
C THR A 164 -2.01 -7.97 7.80
N THR A 165 -2.74 -8.19 8.89
CA THR A 165 -2.87 -9.53 9.49
C THR A 165 -3.66 -10.47 8.58
N VAL A 166 -4.76 -10.00 7.99
CA VAL A 166 -5.57 -10.78 7.05
C VAL A 166 -4.74 -11.17 5.83
N GLU A 167 -3.96 -10.25 5.26
CA GLU A 167 -3.07 -10.52 4.12
C GLU A 167 -2.09 -11.67 4.42
N VAL A 168 -1.38 -11.58 5.54
CA VAL A 168 -0.39 -12.58 5.95
C VAL A 168 -1.05 -13.90 6.30
N PHE A 169 -2.18 -13.86 7.00
CA PHE A 169 -2.92 -15.05 7.40
C PHE A 169 -3.47 -15.82 6.19
N SER A 170 -4.09 -15.14 5.22
CA SER A 170 -4.64 -15.78 4.02
C SER A 170 -3.57 -16.54 3.22
N VAL A 171 -2.37 -15.97 3.09
CA VAL A 171 -1.25 -16.65 2.40
C VAL A 171 -0.75 -17.85 3.20
N ASN A 172 -0.54 -17.68 4.52
CA ASN A 172 -0.07 -18.75 5.39
C ASN A 172 -1.06 -19.93 5.44
N MET A 173 -2.36 -19.66 5.50
CA MET A 173 -3.40 -20.68 5.50
C MET A 173 -3.37 -21.49 4.20
N GLY A 174 -3.25 -20.83 3.05
CA GLY A 174 -3.12 -21.52 1.76
C GLY A 174 -1.89 -22.40 1.66
N GLN A 175 -0.75 -21.95 2.20
CA GLN A 175 0.50 -22.72 2.14
C GLN A 175 0.54 -23.87 3.16
N GLN A 176 0.14 -23.64 4.41
CA GLN A 176 0.31 -24.61 5.50
C GLN A 176 -0.85 -25.61 5.61
N GLN A 177 -2.09 -25.16 5.48
CA GLN A 177 -3.25 -26.04 5.65
C GLN A 177 -3.66 -26.70 4.33
N TRP A 178 -3.64 -25.95 3.23
CA TRP A 178 -4.07 -26.46 1.93
C TRP A 178 -2.93 -26.99 1.05
N GLY A 179 -1.68 -26.84 1.47
CA GLY A 179 -0.50 -27.30 0.74
C GLY A 179 -0.34 -26.64 -0.63
N TRP A 180 -0.88 -25.43 -0.82
CA TRP A 180 -0.79 -24.72 -2.09
C TRP A 180 0.62 -24.19 -2.34
N SER A 181 1.03 -24.18 -3.60
CA SER A 181 2.26 -23.51 -4.04
C SER A 181 2.18 -22.00 -3.79
N ILE A 182 3.33 -21.36 -3.59
CA ILE A 182 3.45 -19.91 -3.31
C ILE A 182 2.70 -19.10 -4.38
N ALA A 183 2.83 -19.45 -5.66
CA ALA A 183 2.11 -18.80 -6.75
C ALA A 183 0.57 -18.84 -6.63
N ARG A 184 -0.01 -19.94 -6.15
CA ARG A 184 -1.47 -20.07 -5.99
C ARG A 184 -1.98 -19.24 -4.81
N SER A 185 -1.23 -19.23 -3.71
CA SER A 185 -1.53 -18.37 -2.55
C SER A 185 -1.40 -16.89 -2.89
N ALA A 186 -0.42 -16.52 -3.72
CA ALA A 186 -0.26 -15.15 -4.22
C ALA A 186 -1.41 -14.73 -5.16
N LEU A 187 -1.91 -15.63 -6.02
CA LEU A 187 -3.11 -15.38 -6.83
C LEU A 187 -4.38 -15.23 -5.98
N LEU A 188 -4.53 -16.03 -4.93
CA LEU A 188 -5.62 -15.86 -3.97
C LEU A 188 -5.54 -14.47 -3.32
N LEU A 189 -4.34 -14.05 -2.88
CA LEU A 189 -4.13 -12.73 -2.29
C LEU A 189 -4.47 -11.61 -3.29
N ALA A 190 -4.06 -11.74 -4.56
CA ALA A 190 -4.41 -10.78 -5.61
C ALA A 190 -5.93 -10.66 -5.78
N ALA A 191 -6.65 -11.79 -5.81
CA ALA A 191 -8.10 -11.81 -5.91
C ALA A 191 -8.76 -11.14 -4.69
N LEU A 192 -8.30 -11.45 -3.48
CA LEU A 192 -8.79 -10.82 -2.25
C LEU A 192 -8.58 -9.30 -2.24
N MET A 193 -7.43 -8.82 -2.72
CA MET A 193 -7.13 -7.39 -2.82
C MET A 193 -7.99 -6.69 -3.87
N LEU A 194 -8.30 -7.36 -4.98
CA LEU A 194 -9.19 -6.82 -6.00
C LEU A 194 -10.64 -6.72 -5.49
N VAL A 195 -11.10 -7.73 -4.75
CA VAL A 195 -12.42 -7.72 -4.11
C VAL A 195 -12.50 -6.66 -3.02
N SER A 196 -11.51 -6.57 -2.13
CA SER A 196 -11.43 -5.53 -1.09
C SER A 196 -11.40 -4.13 -1.71
N GLY A 197 -10.64 -3.97 -2.79
CA GLY A 197 -10.53 -2.76 -3.56
C GLY A 197 -11.85 -2.28 -4.17
N THR A 198 -12.57 -3.17 -4.84
CA THR A 198 -13.88 -2.86 -5.43
C THR A 198 -14.93 -2.61 -4.34
N ALA A 199 -14.88 -3.35 -3.23
CA ALA A 199 -15.72 -3.11 -2.06
C ALA A 199 -15.48 -1.73 -1.44
N ASN A 200 -14.22 -1.26 -1.35
CA ASN A 200 -13.89 0.07 -0.85
C ASN A 200 -14.46 1.18 -1.75
N ILE A 201 -14.39 1.02 -3.07
CA ILE A 201 -14.98 1.97 -4.03
C ILE A 201 -16.51 1.99 -3.87
N ALA A 202 -17.15 0.81 -3.81
CA ALA A 202 -18.59 0.68 -3.60
C ALA A 202 -19.03 1.29 -2.27
N MET A 203 -18.27 1.05 -1.20
CA MET A 203 -18.54 1.60 0.12
C MET A 203 -18.40 3.13 0.12
N GLY A 204 -17.48 3.70 -0.65
CA GLY A 204 -17.40 5.15 -0.87
C GLY A 204 -18.70 5.76 -1.43
N PHE A 205 -19.42 5.05 -2.30
CA PHE A 205 -20.75 5.48 -2.77
C PHE A 205 -21.83 5.30 -1.72
N VAL A 206 -21.78 4.22 -0.93
CA VAL A 206 -22.74 3.92 0.13
C VAL A 206 -22.61 4.90 1.30
N THR A 207 -21.39 5.25 1.70
CA THR A 207 -21.13 6.24 2.77
C THR A 207 -21.66 7.62 2.40
N ARG A 208 -21.71 8.00 1.12
CA ARG A 208 -22.41 9.24 0.71
C ARG A 208 -23.91 9.24 1.02
N ARG A 209 -24.51 8.07 1.24
CA ARG A 209 -25.93 7.93 1.60
C ARG A 209 -26.16 7.60 3.07
N LEU A 210 -25.11 7.32 3.85
CA LEU A 210 -25.20 6.94 5.26
C LEU A 210 -24.54 8.00 6.15
N ASN A 211 -25.03 8.15 7.37
CA ASN A 211 -24.33 8.97 8.36
C ASN A 211 -22.98 8.33 8.71
N ASP A 212 -21.89 9.12 8.73
CA ASP A 212 -20.51 8.64 8.94
C ASP A 212 -20.38 7.76 10.19
N ARG A 213 -21.09 8.10 11.27
CA ARG A 213 -21.12 7.32 12.52
C ARG A 213 -21.72 5.93 12.34
N THR A 214 -22.80 5.81 11.58
CA THR A 214 -23.46 4.53 11.32
C THR A 214 -22.60 3.66 10.40
N GLY A 215 -21.91 4.27 9.43
CA GLY A 215 -20.94 3.57 8.58
C GLY A 215 -19.75 3.01 9.38
N LEU A 216 -19.22 3.80 10.32
CA LEU A 216 -18.09 3.38 11.17
C LEU A 216 -18.48 2.24 12.12
N LEU A 217 -19.65 2.32 12.75
CA LEU A 217 -20.16 1.26 13.62
C LEU A 217 -20.49 -0.01 12.83
N GLY A 218 -21.13 0.12 11.67
CA GLY A 218 -21.47 -1.01 10.80
C GLY A 218 -20.24 -1.78 10.31
N SER A 219 -19.21 -1.07 9.84
CA SER A 219 -17.96 -1.68 9.39
C SER A 219 -17.20 -2.36 10.54
N SER A 220 -17.20 -1.76 11.74
CA SER A 220 -16.56 -2.35 12.91
C SER A 220 -17.25 -3.64 13.37
N LEU A 221 -18.59 -3.66 13.42
CA LEU A 221 -19.36 -4.85 13.77
C LEU A 221 -19.18 -5.98 12.75
N LEU A 222 -19.17 -5.64 11.46
CA LEU A 222 -18.94 -6.60 10.39
C LEU A 222 -17.51 -7.18 10.46
N GLY A 223 -16.52 -6.37 10.80
CA GLY A 223 -15.15 -6.81 11.07
C GLY A 223 -15.07 -7.78 12.24
N CYS A 224 -15.72 -7.48 13.37
CA CYS A 224 -15.78 -8.39 14.52
C CYS A 224 -16.45 -9.73 14.17
N ALA A 225 -17.53 -9.71 13.40
CA ALA A 225 -18.22 -10.92 12.95
C ALA A 225 -17.33 -11.76 12.00
N ALA A 226 -16.62 -11.10 11.08
CA ALA A 226 -15.69 -11.77 10.17
C ALA A 226 -14.53 -12.45 10.93
N CYS A 227 -13.96 -11.77 11.93
CA CYS A 227 -12.93 -12.35 12.80
C CYS A 227 -13.44 -13.61 13.53
N ALA A 228 -14.67 -13.58 14.06
CA ALA A 228 -15.25 -14.73 14.75
C ALA A 228 -15.48 -15.94 13.83
N LEU A 229 -15.87 -15.71 12.57
CA LEU A 229 -16.02 -16.77 11.58
C LEU A 229 -14.68 -17.40 11.19
N LEU A 230 -13.61 -16.62 11.16
CA LEU A 230 -12.24 -17.05 10.84
C LEU A 230 -11.69 -18.06 11.86
N PHE A 231 -11.97 -17.86 13.15
CA PHE A 231 -11.57 -18.80 14.21
C PHE A 231 -12.21 -20.18 14.06
N LYS A 232 -13.37 -20.28 13.42
CA LYS A 232 -14.10 -21.55 13.24
C LYS A 232 -13.47 -22.47 12.19
N TYR A 233 -12.58 -21.94 11.35
CA TYR A 233 -11.79 -22.71 10.37
C TYR A 233 -10.36 -23.01 10.84
N GLY A 234 -9.98 -22.55 12.04
CA GLY A 234 -8.65 -22.75 12.62
C GLY A 234 -8.53 -23.91 13.61
N SER A 235 -9.58 -24.74 13.78
CA SER A 235 -9.59 -25.92 14.66
C SER A 235 -9.51 -27.23 13.89
#